data_AF-A0A920NB70-F1
#
_entry.id   AF-A0A920NB70-F1
#
_cell.length_a   1.000
_cell.length_b   1.000
_cell.length_c   1.000
_cell.angle_alpha   90.00
_cell.angle_beta   90.00
_cell.angle_gamma   90.00
#
_symmetry.space_group_name_H-M   'P 1'
#
loop_
_entity.id
_entity.type
_entity.pdbx_description
1 polymer ?
#
loop_
_entity_poly.entity_id
_entity_poly.type
_entity_poly.pdbx_seq_one_letter_code
_entity_poly.pdbx_strand_id
1 'polypeptide(L)' 'MKKDAFIINAARGPLIDENALYTALYNGDIGGAGT' A
#
# COMPACT_ATOMS: atom_id res chain seq x y z
N MET A 1 6.17 7.19 3.37
CA MET A 1 4.84 7.82 3.30
C MET A 1 4.48 8.36 4.67
N LYS A 2 3.41 9.16 4.81
CA LYS A 2 2.86 9.43 6.14
C LYS A 2 2.25 8.13 6.68
N LYS A 3 2.38 7.90 8.00
CA LYS A 3 1.90 6.65 8.64
C LYS A 3 0.39 6.46 8.54
N ASP A 4 -0.36 7.55 8.39
CA ASP A 4 -1.82 7.57 8.24
C ASP A 4 -2.29 7.56 6.77
N ALA A 5 -1.36 7.49 5.80
CA ALA A 5 -1.71 7.54 4.39
C ALA A 5 -2.32 6.22 3.89
N PHE A 6 -3.26 6.34 2.95
CA PHE A 6 -3.91 5.22 2.27
C PHE A 6 -3.50 5.20 0.79
N ILE A 7 -3.30 3.99 0.25
CA ILE A 7 -3.05 3.78 -1.18
C ILE A 7 -4.30 3.19 -1.82
N ILE A 8 -4.78 3.79 -2.93
CA ILE A 8 -5.87 3.24 -3.74
C ILE A 8 -5.33 2.99 -5.16
N ASN A 9 -5.32 1.74 -5.60
CA ASN A 9 -4.90 1.38 -6.96
C ASN A 9 -6.10 1.14 -7.88
N ALA A 10 -6.66 2.23 -8.41
CA ALA A 10 -7.72 2.21 -9.41
C ALA A 10 -7.21 2.01 -10.86
N ALA A 11 -5.93 1.65 -11.05
CA ALA A 11 -5.31 1.52 -12.36
C ALA A 11 -5.18 0.05 -12.77
N ARG A 12 -4.05 -0.60 -12.44
CA ARG A 12 -3.75 -2.00 -12.82
C ARG A 12 -2.93 -2.65 -11.70
N GLY A 13 -3.19 -3.92 -11.44
CA GLY A 13 -2.50 -4.68 -10.38
C GLY A 13 -0.97 -4.57 -10.39
N PRO A 14 -0.28 -4.78 -11.54
CA PRO A 14 1.19 -4.83 -11.59
C PRO A 14 1.92 -3.51 -11.32
N LEU A 15 1.21 -2.40 -11.04
CA LEU A 15 1.83 -1.12 -10.70
C LEU A 15 2.32 -1.07 -9.25
N ILE A 16 1.83 -1.98 -8.40
CA ILE A 16 2.25 -2.10 -7.02
C ILE A 16 3.03 -3.40 -6.87
N ASP A 17 4.21 -3.32 -6.24
CA ASP A 17 4.90 -4.48 -5.71
C ASP A 17 4.15 -4.98 -4.47
N GLU A 18 3.50 -6.14 -4.59
CA GLU A 18 2.68 -6.73 -3.52
C GLU A 18 3.50 -7.09 -2.26
N ASN A 19 4.77 -7.46 -2.41
CA ASN A 19 5.64 -7.78 -1.28
C ASN A 19 6.02 -6.51 -0.51
N ALA A 20 6.32 -5.43 -1.25
CA ALA A 20 6.58 -4.13 -0.65
C ALA A 20 5.31 -3.57 0.04
N LEU A 21 4.14 -3.72 -0.60
CA LEU A 21 2.86 -3.32 -0.02
C LEU A 21 2.58 -4.08 1.27
N TYR A 22 2.74 -5.40 1.27
CA TYR A 22 2.61 -6.24 2.46
C TYR A 22 3.54 -5.76 3.58
N THR A 23 4.82 -5.54 3.27
CA THR A 23 5.81 -5.10 4.25
C THR A 23 5.44 -3.74 4.85
N ALA A 24 5.00 -2.79 4.03
CA ALA A 24 4.59 -1.46 4.49
C ALA A 24 3.35 -1.51 5.39
N LEU A 25 2.38 -2.38 5.08
CA LEU A 25 1.20 -2.60 5.93
C LEU A 25 1.58 -3.30 7.24
N TYR A 26 2.41 -4.34 7.17
CA TYR A 26 2.85 -5.12 8.32
C TYR A 26 3.63 -4.26 9.32
N ASN A 27 4.50 -3.37 8.82
CA ASN A 27 5.29 -2.46 9.64
C ASN A 27 4.50 -1.23 10.13
N GLY A 28 3.29 -0.98 9.60
CA GLY A 28 2.53 0.24 9.89
C GLY A 28 3.13 1.50 9.28
N ASP A 29 3.85 1.37 8.17
CA ASP A 29 4.39 2.51 7.41
C ASP A 29 3.30 3.28 6.65
N ILE A 30 2.15 2.63 6.42
CA ILE A 30 0.93 3.18 5.82
C ILE A 30 -0.30 2.69 6.59
N GLY A 31 -1.39 3.46 6.53
CA GLY A 31 -2.62 3.20 7.27
C GLY A 31 -3.55 2.18 6.61
N GLY A 32 -3.37 1.93 5.31
CA GLY A 32 -4.15 0.93 4.58
C GLY A 32 -3.96 0.99 3.07
N ALA A 33 -4.54 -0.01 2.39
CA ALA A 33 -4.54 -0.10 0.94
C ALA A 33 -5.85 -0.71 0.41
N GLY A 34 -6.26 -0.31 -0.80
CA GLY A 34 -7.45 -0.79 -1.48
C GLY A 34 -7.33 -0.72 -3.01
N THR A 35 -8.32 -1.33 -3.69
CA THR A 35 -8.41 -1.38 -5.16
C THR A 35 -9.48 -0.44 -5.68
#